data_AF-A0A9E3SJI5-F1
#
_entry.id   AF-A0A9E3SJI5-F1
#
_cell.length_a   1.000
_cell.length_b   1.000
_cell.length_c   1.000
_cell.angle_alpha   90.00
_cell.angle_beta   90.00
_cell.angle_gamma   90.00
#
_symmetry.space_group_name_H-M   'P 1'
#
loop_
_entity.id
_entity.type
_entity.pdbx_description
1 polymer ?
#
loop_
_entity_poly.entity_id
_entity_poly.type
_entity_poly.pdbx_seq_one_letter_code
_entity_poly.pdbx_strand_id
1 'polypeptide(L)'
;MNLAANRLRAWTLAAVLAVSLTAAASAFLLPVTALDRAILDARFAFARKPAPPRLDAPAEVAVIGIDLHSARAIEEPMALWHARLGRLLEGMRAVKPAAVALDIVLPDRSYEGVVPGLDAALVRGLVMSRAAFPTILAQTVDEGGRHRTIHPAFVSAAGAGPGYALWDVDPDGVVRRFDERLGER
;
A
#
# COMPACT_ATOMS: atom_id res chain seq x y z
N MET A 1 -7.22 34.21 56.74
CA MET A 1 -6.66 33.78 55.44
C MET A 1 -5.92 32.46 55.68
N ASN A 2 -6.46 31.33 55.22
CA ASN A 2 -6.11 30.01 55.75
C ASN A 2 -4.89 29.42 55.01
N LEU A 3 -3.70 29.60 55.58
CA LEU A 3 -2.40 29.21 54.99
C LEU A 3 -2.34 27.72 54.59
N ALA A 4 -3.00 26.85 55.36
CA ALA A 4 -3.08 25.41 55.05
C ALA A 4 -3.90 25.13 53.78
N ALA A 5 -5.00 25.85 53.56
CA ALA A 5 -5.85 25.70 52.37
C ALA A 5 -5.15 26.22 51.10
N ASN A 6 -4.38 27.31 51.21
CA ASN A 6 -3.58 27.83 50.09
C ASN A 6 -2.42 26.89 49.73
N ARG A 7 -1.78 26.25 50.71
CA ARG A 7 -0.78 25.21 50.45
C ARG A 7 -1.41 24.01 49.76
N LEU A 8 -2.52 23.47 50.27
CA LEU A 8 -3.18 22.34 49.63
C LEU A 8 -3.55 22.63 48.16
N ARG A 9 -4.10 23.83 47.88
CA ARG A 9 -4.41 24.28 46.50
C ARG A 9 -3.18 24.40 45.60
N ALA A 10 -2.08 24.94 46.13
CA ALA A 10 -0.83 25.05 45.39
C ALA A 10 -0.24 23.68 45.05
N TRP A 11 -0.32 22.71 45.97
CA TRP A 11 0.15 21.35 45.74
C TRP A 11 -0.74 20.60 44.73
N THR A 12 -2.07 20.78 44.79
CA THR A 12 -2.97 20.22 43.77
C THR A 12 -2.72 20.81 42.39
N LEU A 13 -2.50 22.13 42.29
CA LEU A 13 -2.16 22.79 41.03
C LEU A 13 -0.83 22.29 40.48
N ALA A 14 0.20 22.20 41.33
CA ALA A 14 1.51 21.68 40.94
C ALA A 14 1.43 20.22 40.47
N ALA A 15 0.63 19.38 41.14
CA ALA A 15 0.42 17.99 40.74
C ALA A 15 -0.30 17.89 39.39
N VAL A 16 -1.37 18.67 39.17
CA VAL A 16 -2.08 18.72 37.88
C VAL A 16 -1.14 19.20 36.78
N LEU A 17 -0.33 20.22 37.04
CA LEU A 17 0.62 20.76 36.08
C LEU A 17 1.70 19.73 35.73
N ALA A 18 2.24 19.04 36.73
CA ALA A 18 3.25 17.99 36.55
C ALA A 18 2.69 16.81 35.73
N VAL A 19 1.47 16.36 36.01
CA VAL A 19 0.81 15.30 35.23
C VAL A 19 0.56 15.76 33.79
N SER A 20 0.07 16.99 33.60
CA SER A 20 -0.20 17.54 32.27
C SER A 20 1.07 17.68 31.44
N LEU A 21 2.16 18.17 32.05
CA LEU A 21 3.46 18.28 31.39
C LEU A 21 4.05 16.91 31.06
N THR A 22 3.90 15.91 31.95
CA THR A 22 4.37 14.55 31.71
C THR A 22 3.60 13.89 30.57
N ALA A 23 2.28 14.08 30.50
CA ALA A 23 1.44 13.58 29.41
C ALA A 23 1.72 14.29 28.07
N ALA A 24 1.98 15.60 28.09
CA ALA A 24 2.37 16.33 26.89
C ALA A 24 3.77 15.91 26.40
N ALA A 25 4.72 15.74 27.32
CA ALA A 25 6.06 15.26 27.01
C ALA A 25 6.04 13.81 26.50
N SER A 26 5.22 12.93 27.07
CA SER A 26 5.10 11.55 26.58
C SER A 26 4.47 11.50 25.19
N ALA A 27 3.43 12.29 24.93
CA ALA A 27 2.81 12.38 23.60
C ALA A 27 3.76 12.94 22.53
N PHE A 28 4.69 13.82 22.92
CA PHE A 28 5.64 14.44 22.00
C PHE A 28 6.93 13.61 21.81
N LEU A 29 7.38 12.90 22.85
CA LEU A 29 8.66 12.19 22.86
C LEU A 29 8.54 10.69 22.56
N LEU A 30 7.35 10.09 22.72
CA LEU A 30 7.09 8.69 22.41
C LEU A 30 6.19 8.60 21.18
N PRO A 31 6.73 8.61 19.95
CA PRO A 31 5.93 8.31 18.78
C PRO A 31 5.34 6.91 18.97
N VAL A 32 4.01 6.79 18.81
CA VAL A 32 3.22 5.54 18.78
C VAL A 32 3.82 4.39 19.60
N THR A 33 3.36 4.22 20.84
CA THR A 33 3.92 3.19 21.71
C THR A 33 3.60 1.78 21.17
N ALA A 34 4.41 0.79 21.54
CA ALA A 34 4.10 -0.61 21.24
C ALA A 34 2.71 -1.02 21.78
N LEU A 35 2.28 -0.40 22.89
CA LEU A 35 0.95 -0.60 23.46
C LEU A 35 -0.16 -0.09 22.53
N ASP A 36 0.00 1.09 21.94
CA ASP A 36 -1.00 1.64 21.00
C ASP A 36 -1.19 0.73 19.78
N ARG A 37 -0.08 0.20 19.25
CA ARG A 37 -0.10 -0.77 18.15
C ARG A 37 -0.77 -2.08 18.54
N ALA A 38 -0.45 -2.62 19.72
CA ALA A 38 -1.08 -3.84 20.22
C ALA A 38 -2.60 -3.67 20.44
N ILE A 39 -3.02 -2.52 20.95
CA ILE A 39 -4.45 -2.18 21.10
C ILE A 39 -5.12 -2.10 19.72
N LEU A 40 -4.47 -1.49 18.73
CA LEU A 40 -4.99 -1.41 17.37
C LEU A 40 -5.10 -2.80 16.72
N ASP A 41 -4.10 -3.65 16.87
CA ASP A 41 -4.10 -5.03 16.37
C ASP A 41 -5.22 -5.85 17.01
N ALA A 42 -5.42 -5.72 18.32
CA ALA A 42 -6.52 -6.37 19.04
C ALA A 42 -7.90 -5.91 18.53
N ARG A 43 -8.05 -4.61 18.24
CA ARG A 43 -9.29 -4.07 17.64
C ARG A 43 -9.55 -4.68 16.27
N PHE A 44 -8.52 -4.77 15.41
CA PHE A 44 -8.67 -5.41 14.10
C PHE A 44 -8.97 -6.90 14.23
N ALA A 45 -8.29 -7.63 15.12
CA ALA A 45 -8.56 -9.04 15.37
C ALA A 45 -10.00 -9.26 15.85
N PHE A 46 -10.49 -8.40 16.75
CA PHE A 46 -11.88 -8.45 17.23
C PHE A 46 -12.90 -8.08 16.15
N ALA A 47 -12.59 -7.09 15.31
CA ALA A 47 -13.45 -6.64 14.22
C ALA A 47 -13.48 -7.62 13.03
N ARG A 48 -12.41 -8.39 12.82
CA ARG A 48 -12.35 -9.50 11.86
C ARG A 48 -13.19 -10.68 12.36
N LYS A 49 -14.51 -10.51 12.34
CA LYS A 49 -15.39 -11.68 12.23
C LYS A 49 -15.14 -12.25 10.82
N PRO A 50 -14.79 -13.54 10.66
CA PRO A 50 -14.78 -14.15 9.35
C PRO A 50 -16.20 -14.11 8.80
N ALA A 51 -16.52 -13.06 8.04
CA ALA A 51 -17.72 -13.05 7.24
C ALA A 51 -17.46 -14.09 6.14
N PRO A 52 -18.34 -15.10 5.98
CA PRO A 52 -18.23 -15.99 4.82
C PRO A 52 -18.23 -15.13 3.56
N PRO A 53 -17.44 -15.49 2.52
CA PRO A 53 -17.47 -14.77 1.25
C PRO A 53 -18.92 -14.65 0.80
N ARG A 54 -19.38 -13.43 0.49
CA ARG A 54 -20.70 -13.25 -0.12
C ARG A 54 -20.62 -13.77 -1.54
N LEU A 55 -20.91 -15.06 -1.71
CA LEU A 55 -20.93 -15.74 -3.01
C LEU A 55 -22.07 -15.23 -3.91
N ASP A 56 -23.06 -14.57 -3.31
CA ASP A 56 -24.32 -14.17 -3.97
C ASP A 56 -24.31 -12.70 -4.45
N ALA A 57 -23.30 -11.92 -4.05
CA ALA A 57 -23.16 -10.54 -4.48
C ALA A 57 -22.19 -10.48 -5.66
N PRO A 58 -22.50 -9.73 -6.74
CA PRO A 58 -21.53 -9.48 -7.80
C PRO A 58 -20.30 -8.83 -7.16
N ALA A 59 -19.13 -9.43 -7.39
CA ALA A 59 -17.86 -8.88 -6.89
C ALA A 59 -17.57 -7.58 -7.63
N GLU A 60 -17.85 -6.44 -7.00
CA GLU A 60 -17.57 -5.11 -7.55
C GLU A 60 -16.06 -4.90 -7.75
N VAL A 61 -15.24 -5.53 -6.90
CA VAL A 61 -13.78 -5.51 -6.96
C VAL A 61 -13.26 -6.93 -6.75
N ALA A 62 -12.34 -7.36 -7.61
CA ALA A 62 -11.60 -8.61 -7.47
C ALA A 62 -10.12 -8.30 -7.21
N VAL A 63 -9.53 -8.94 -6.21
CA VAL A 63 -8.11 -8.84 -5.88
C VAL A 63 -7.43 -10.16 -6.25
N ILE A 64 -6.42 -10.09 -7.12
CA ILE A 64 -5.57 -11.23 -7.48
C ILE A 64 -4.30 -11.12 -6.65
N GLY A 65 -4.24 -11.86 -5.54
CA GLY A 65 -3.06 -11.93 -4.69
C GLY A 65 -2.03 -12.94 -5.21
N ILE A 66 -0.75 -12.60 -5.12
CA ILE A 66 0.36 -13.52 -5.35
C ILE A 66 0.94 -13.87 -3.98
N ASP A 67 0.63 -15.06 -3.47
CA ASP A 67 1.22 -15.53 -2.23
C ASP A 67 2.64 -16.07 -2.46
N LEU A 68 3.39 -16.24 -1.37
CA LEU A 68 4.79 -16.68 -1.43
C LEU A 68 4.96 -18.10 -2.00
N HIS A 69 4.00 -19.00 -1.79
CA HIS A 69 4.04 -20.33 -2.36
C HIS A 69 3.84 -20.27 -3.88
N SER A 70 2.84 -19.52 -4.35
CA SER A 70 2.61 -19.28 -5.78
C SER A 70 3.82 -18.61 -6.45
N ALA A 71 4.45 -17.63 -5.79
CA ALA A 71 5.65 -16.97 -6.31
C ALA A 71 6.84 -17.92 -6.43
N ARG A 72 7.03 -18.84 -5.48
CA ARG A 72 8.11 -19.83 -5.49
C ARG A 72 7.89 -20.98 -6.47
N ALA A 73 6.64 -21.24 -6.86
CA ALA A 73 6.31 -22.25 -7.87
C ALA A 73 6.72 -21.83 -9.29
N ILE A 74 7.00 -20.55 -9.51
CA ILE A 74 7.50 -20.01 -10.76
C ILE A 74 9.03 -19.87 -10.63
N GLU A 75 9.77 -20.58 -11.47
CA GLU A 75 11.25 -20.58 -11.45
C GLU A 75 11.84 -19.20 -11.79
N GLU A 76 11.18 -18.48 -12.70
CA GLU A 76 11.58 -17.15 -13.14
C GLU A 76 11.40 -16.13 -11.99
N PRO A 77 12.37 -15.24 -11.71
CA PRO A 77 12.16 -14.17 -10.75
C PRO A 77 11.08 -13.21 -11.22
N MET A 78 10.32 -12.64 -10.28
CA MET A 78 9.19 -11.75 -10.58
C MET A 78 9.55 -10.57 -11.49
N ALA A 79 10.79 -10.07 -11.41
CA ALA A 79 11.30 -9.03 -12.29
C ALA A 79 11.25 -9.40 -13.79
N LEU A 80 11.18 -10.69 -14.12
CA LEU A 80 11.11 -11.21 -15.49
C LEU A 80 9.71 -11.68 -15.89
N TRP A 81 8.66 -11.40 -15.11
CA TRP A 81 7.31 -11.91 -15.38
C TRP A 81 6.54 -11.14 -16.48
N HIS A 82 7.19 -10.28 -17.26
CA HIS A 82 6.56 -9.40 -18.25
C HIS A 82 5.63 -10.16 -19.21
N ALA A 83 6.07 -11.30 -19.75
CA ALA A 83 5.25 -12.11 -20.64
C ALA A 83 4.04 -12.74 -19.95
N ARG A 84 4.19 -13.12 -18.68
CA ARG A 84 3.11 -13.73 -17.86
C ARG A 84 2.05 -12.68 -17.51
N LEU A 85 2.50 -11.48 -17.13
CA LEU A 85 1.63 -10.33 -16.88
C LEU A 85 0.91 -9.89 -18.14
N GLY A 86 1.60 -9.84 -19.29
CA GLY A 86 0.99 -9.55 -20.58
C GLY A 86 -0.15 -10.51 -20.92
N ARG A 87 0.08 -11.83 -20.78
CA ARG A 87 -0.96 -12.85 -21.01
C ARG A 87 -2.13 -12.76 -20.02
N LEU A 88 -1.86 -12.43 -18.76
CA LEU A 88 -2.92 -12.20 -17.76
C LEU A 88 -3.82 -11.04 -18.20
N LEU A 89 -3.25 -9.91 -18.59
CA LEU A 89 -3.99 -8.75 -19.10
C LEU A 89 -4.80 -9.09 -20.35
N GLU A 90 -4.23 -9.84 -21.29
CA GLU A 90 -4.95 -10.31 -22.47
C GLU A 90 -6.14 -11.22 -22.10
N GLY A 91 -5.95 -12.15 -21.17
CA GLY A 91 -7.01 -13.05 -20.70
C GLY A 91 -8.17 -12.32 -20.02
N MET A 92 -7.86 -11.29 -19.23
CA MET A 92 -8.87 -10.48 -18.53
C MET A 92 -9.81 -9.72 -19.48
N ARG A 93 -9.47 -9.59 -20.77
CA ARG A 93 -10.34 -8.96 -21.79
C ARG A 93 -11.69 -9.67 -21.93
N ALA A 94 -11.76 -10.97 -21.64
CA ALA A 94 -13.01 -11.72 -21.67
C ALA A 94 -14.03 -11.23 -20.63
N VAL A 95 -13.54 -10.70 -19.50
CA VAL A 95 -14.35 -10.24 -18.36
C VAL A 95 -14.70 -8.76 -18.46
N LYS A 96 -13.89 -7.96 -19.18
CA LYS A 96 -14.08 -6.51 -19.37
C LYS A 96 -14.27 -5.75 -18.05
N PRO A 97 -13.30 -5.84 -17.10
CA PRO A 97 -13.35 -5.02 -15.88
C PRO A 97 -13.41 -3.53 -16.24
N ALA A 98 -13.93 -2.69 -15.33
CA ALA A 98 -13.97 -1.25 -15.55
C ALA A 98 -12.55 -0.62 -15.59
N ALA A 99 -11.63 -1.17 -14.79
CA ALA A 99 -10.21 -0.83 -14.77
C ALA A 99 -9.42 -1.99 -14.13
N VAL A 100 -8.12 -2.04 -14.35
CA VAL A 100 -7.20 -2.97 -13.68
C VAL A 100 -6.08 -2.18 -13.03
N ALA A 101 -5.89 -2.33 -11.72
CA ALA A 101 -4.70 -1.83 -11.03
C ALA A 101 -3.67 -2.95 -10.88
N LEU A 102 -2.46 -2.74 -11.38
CA LEU A 102 -1.35 -3.68 -11.29
C LEU A 102 -0.36 -3.22 -10.23
N ASP A 103 -0.47 -3.79 -9.03
CA ASP A 103 0.44 -3.53 -7.89
C ASP A 103 1.72 -4.37 -7.99
N ILE A 104 2.49 -4.13 -9.05
CA ILE A 104 3.82 -4.71 -9.27
C ILE A 104 4.76 -3.59 -9.68
N VAL A 105 5.89 -3.50 -8.99
CA VAL A 105 6.93 -2.50 -9.31
C VAL A 105 7.62 -2.89 -10.63
N LEU A 106 7.23 -2.21 -11.71
CA LEU A 106 7.83 -2.38 -13.04
C LEU A 106 9.18 -1.65 -13.15
N PRO A 107 10.08 -2.11 -14.05
CA PRO A 107 11.37 -1.47 -14.22
C PRO A 107 11.25 -0.07 -14.82
N ASP A 108 12.23 0.77 -14.52
CA ASP A 108 12.38 2.14 -15.02
C ASP A 108 13.01 2.20 -16.43
N ARG A 109 13.60 1.09 -16.88
CA ARG A 109 14.34 0.93 -18.13
C ARG A 109 13.99 -0.38 -18.82
N SER A 110 14.39 -0.46 -20.09
CA SER A 110 14.24 -1.66 -20.92
C SER A 110 15.06 -2.84 -20.40
N TYR A 111 14.47 -4.04 -20.42
CA TYR A 111 15.13 -5.31 -20.12
C TYR A 111 15.46 -6.11 -21.38
N GLU A 112 15.31 -5.53 -22.57
CA GLU A 112 15.58 -6.17 -23.86
C GLU A 112 17.02 -6.70 -23.98
N GLY A 113 17.98 -6.02 -23.35
CA GLY A 113 19.38 -6.46 -23.29
C GLY A 113 19.65 -7.63 -22.32
N VAL A 114 18.67 -7.99 -21.48
CA VAL A 114 18.75 -9.11 -20.52
C VAL A 114 18.02 -10.33 -21.08
N VAL A 115 16.76 -10.14 -21.50
CA VAL A 115 15.95 -11.17 -22.16
C VAL A 115 15.27 -10.54 -23.38
N PRO A 116 15.63 -10.94 -24.60
CA PRO A 116 15.00 -10.42 -25.81
C PRO A 116 13.49 -10.66 -25.85
N GLY A 117 12.73 -9.65 -26.28
CA GLY A 117 11.28 -9.67 -26.42
C GLY A 117 10.50 -9.50 -25.11
N LEU A 118 11.18 -9.33 -23.97
CA LEU A 118 10.54 -9.30 -22.66
C LEU A 118 9.65 -8.06 -22.50
N ASP A 119 10.17 -6.89 -22.84
CA ASP A 119 9.42 -5.63 -22.78
C ASP A 119 8.27 -5.64 -23.78
N ALA A 120 8.53 -6.15 -24.99
CA ALA A 120 7.54 -6.27 -26.05
C ALA A 120 6.36 -7.15 -25.63
N ALA A 121 6.59 -8.20 -24.83
CA ALA A 121 5.54 -9.09 -24.35
C ALA A 121 4.57 -8.38 -23.39
N LEU A 122 5.08 -7.55 -22.46
CA LEU A 122 4.21 -6.78 -21.57
C LEU A 122 3.51 -5.64 -22.31
N VAL A 123 4.23 -4.91 -23.17
CA VAL A 123 3.64 -3.84 -24.01
C VAL A 123 2.49 -4.39 -24.86
N ARG A 124 2.68 -5.57 -25.47
CA ARG A 124 1.61 -6.23 -26.24
C ARG A 124 0.37 -6.45 -25.39
N GLY A 125 0.53 -7.04 -24.20
CA GLY A 125 -0.61 -7.31 -23.33
C GLY A 125 -1.38 -6.05 -22.94
N LEU A 126 -0.64 -4.99 -22.54
CA LEU A 126 -1.21 -3.69 -22.19
C LEU A 126 -1.96 -3.04 -23.38
N VAL A 127 -1.35 -3.02 -24.57
CA VAL A 127 -1.98 -2.44 -25.78
C VAL A 127 -3.22 -3.24 -26.19
N MET A 128 -3.13 -4.58 -26.16
CA MET A 128 -4.25 -5.45 -26.56
C MET A 128 -5.41 -5.39 -25.57
N SER A 129 -5.15 -5.16 -24.28
CA SER A 129 -6.19 -5.02 -23.27
C SER A 129 -6.79 -3.62 -23.17
N ARG A 130 -6.06 -2.58 -23.61
CA ARG A 130 -6.44 -1.16 -23.46
C ARG A 130 -7.84 -0.81 -23.98
N ALA A 131 -8.28 -1.41 -25.08
CA ALA A 131 -9.62 -1.17 -25.63
C ALA A 131 -10.75 -1.76 -24.78
N ALA A 132 -10.44 -2.76 -23.95
CA ALA A 132 -11.40 -3.35 -23.01
C ALA A 132 -11.38 -2.63 -21.66
N PHE A 133 -10.20 -2.23 -21.18
CA PHE A 133 -10.04 -1.52 -19.91
C PHE A 133 -8.71 -0.77 -19.82
N PRO A 134 -8.66 0.37 -19.11
CA PRO A 134 -7.41 1.01 -18.73
C PRO A 134 -6.68 0.19 -17.67
N THR A 135 -5.35 0.15 -17.75
CA THR A 135 -4.49 -0.43 -16.71
C THR A 135 -3.78 0.69 -15.96
N ILE A 136 -3.89 0.70 -14.64
CA ILE A 136 -3.20 1.61 -13.75
C ILE A 136 -1.96 0.88 -13.23
N LEU A 137 -0.78 1.39 -13.58
CA LEU A 137 0.48 0.80 -13.13
C LEU A 137 0.86 1.40 -11.78
N ALA A 138 1.16 0.54 -10.82
CA ALA A 138 1.64 0.99 -9.52
C ALA A 138 3.00 1.69 -9.63
N GLN A 139 3.05 2.89 -9.07
CA GLN A 139 4.25 3.68 -8.90
C GLN A 139 4.57 3.79 -7.41
N THR A 140 5.85 3.70 -7.08
CA THR A 140 6.33 3.82 -5.70
C THR A 140 7.41 4.92 -5.62
N VAL A 141 7.92 5.15 -4.42
CA VAL A 141 9.06 6.06 -4.17
C VAL A 141 10.34 5.26 -3.93
N ASP A 142 11.48 5.86 -4.26
CA ASP A 142 12.79 5.32 -3.88
C ASP A 142 13.12 5.62 -2.41
N GLU A 143 14.29 5.15 -1.95
CA GLU A 143 14.78 5.38 -0.59
C GLU A 143 14.93 6.87 -0.23
N GLY A 144 15.09 7.73 -1.23
CA GLY A 144 15.16 9.18 -1.07
C GLY A 144 13.80 9.88 -1.13
N GLY A 145 12.69 9.12 -1.22
CA GLY A 145 11.33 9.66 -1.33
C GLY A 145 11.01 10.23 -2.72
N ARG A 146 11.86 10.00 -3.73
CA ARG A 146 11.58 10.46 -5.10
C ARG A 146 10.73 9.44 -5.82
N HIS A 147 9.88 9.93 -6.74
CA HIS A 147 9.08 9.05 -7.57
C HIS A 147 9.97 8.11 -8.40
N ARG A 148 9.74 6.81 -8.24
CA ARG A 148 10.39 5.81 -9.09
C ARG A 148 9.69 5.82 -10.44
N THR A 149 10.42 6.15 -11.50
CA THR A 149 9.85 6.15 -12.85
C THR A 149 9.57 4.73 -13.32
N ILE A 150 8.51 4.57 -14.11
CA ILE A 150 8.23 3.33 -14.86
C ILE A 150 8.70 3.55 -16.29
N HIS A 151 9.23 2.51 -16.93
CA HIS A 151 9.66 2.57 -18.33
C HIS A 151 8.53 3.20 -19.20
N PRO A 152 8.81 4.29 -19.94
CA PRO A 152 7.78 5.03 -20.68
C PRO A 152 6.93 4.22 -21.66
N ALA A 153 7.46 3.13 -22.21
CA ALA A 153 6.74 2.24 -23.11
C ALA A 153 5.55 1.57 -22.40
N PHE A 154 5.73 1.13 -21.14
CA PHE A 154 4.64 0.51 -20.36
C PHE A 154 3.57 1.53 -19.99
N VAL A 155 3.97 2.70 -19.53
CA VAL A 155 3.04 3.79 -19.17
C VAL A 155 2.19 4.19 -20.38
N SER A 156 2.82 4.35 -21.54
CA SER A 156 2.13 4.72 -22.78
C SER A 156 1.16 3.63 -23.26
N ALA A 157 1.51 2.35 -23.05
CA ALA A 157 0.70 1.20 -23.42
C ALA A 157 -0.52 0.98 -22.51
N ALA A 158 -0.40 1.29 -21.21
CA ALA A 158 -1.40 0.97 -20.19
C ALA A 158 -2.73 1.73 -20.35
N GLY A 159 -2.70 2.91 -20.98
CA GLY A 159 -3.90 3.68 -21.28
C GLY A 159 -4.49 4.48 -20.14
N ALA A 160 -3.88 4.44 -18.96
CA ALA A 160 -4.11 5.36 -17.85
C ALA A 160 -2.76 5.85 -17.28
N GLY A 161 -2.81 6.94 -16.52
CA GLY A 161 -1.65 7.40 -15.76
C GLY A 161 -1.29 6.39 -14.64
N PRO A 162 -0.02 6.30 -14.25
CA PRO A 162 0.37 5.54 -13.06
C PRO A 162 -0.34 6.05 -11.80
N GLY A 163 -0.53 5.15 -10.83
CA GLY A 163 -1.10 5.48 -9.53
C GLY A 163 -0.12 5.12 -8.41
N TYR A 164 -0.12 5.88 -7.31
CA TYR A 164 0.74 5.58 -6.18
C TYR A 164 0.27 4.32 -5.43
N ALA A 165 1.20 3.38 -5.26
CA ALA A 165 1.08 2.25 -4.35
C ALA A 165 2.03 2.51 -3.17
N LEU A 166 1.58 3.35 -2.24
CA LEU A 166 2.32 3.74 -1.05
C LEU A 166 1.65 3.17 0.19
N TRP A 167 2.46 2.83 1.18
CA TRP A 167 2.02 2.27 2.44
C TRP A 167 2.62 3.06 3.60
N ASP A 168 1.78 3.42 4.57
CA ASP A 168 2.23 3.96 5.85
C ASP A 168 2.65 2.79 6.75
N VAL A 169 3.96 2.51 6.74
CA VAL A 169 4.55 1.39 7.46
C VAL A 169 4.91 1.85 8.87
N ASP A 170 4.31 1.21 9.89
CA ASP A 170 4.67 1.48 11.29
C ASP A 170 6.13 1.08 11.58
N PRO A 171 6.76 1.56 12.68
CA PRO A 171 8.16 1.27 13.00
C PRO A 171 8.53 -0.22 13.15
N ASP A 172 7.55 -1.12 13.32
CA ASP A 172 7.73 -2.58 13.33
C ASP A 172 7.55 -3.23 11.95
N GLY A 173 7.46 -2.45 10.87
CA GLY A 173 7.33 -2.95 9.51
C GLY A 173 5.92 -3.37 9.11
N VAL A 174 4.92 -3.13 9.96
CA VAL A 174 3.54 -3.55 9.71
C VAL A 174 2.71 -2.38 9.17
N VAL A 175 2.00 -2.61 8.08
CA VAL A 175 1.02 -1.65 7.55
C VAL A 175 -0.30 -1.84 8.29
N ARG A 176 -0.70 -0.84 9.09
CA ARG A 176 -1.96 -0.87 9.87
C ARG A 176 -2.99 0.16 9.43
N ARG A 177 -2.55 1.20 8.74
CA ARG A 177 -3.38 2.34 8.33
C ARG A 177 -3.33 2.49 6.81
N PHE A 178 -4.44 2.93 6.27
CA PHE A 178 -4.56 3.34 4.88
C PHE A 178 -4.92 4.82 4.86
N ASP A 179 -4.17 5.60 4.10
CA ASP A 179 -4.43 7.01 3.85
C ASP A 179 -4.48 7.20 2.33
N GLU A 180 -5.66 7.55 1.83
CA GLU A 180 -5.90 7.80 0.40
C GLU A 180 -5.14 9.01 -0.13
N ARG A 181 -4.70 9.91 0.77
CA ARG A 181 -3.96 11.13 0.45
C ARG A 181 -2.46 10.94 0.48
N LEU A 182 -2.01 9.71 0.72
CA LEU A 182 -0.60 9.36 0.76
C LEU A 182 0.02 9.53 -0.64
N GLY A 183 0.76 10.64 -0.83
CA GLY A 183 1.35 11.02 -2.12
C GLY A 183 0.86 12.35 -2.69
N GLU A 184 -0.09 13.04 -2.06
CA GLU A 184 -0.60 14.37 -2.47
C GLU A 184 0.34 15.56 -2.11
N ARG A 185 1.62 15.33 -1.81
CA ARG A 185 2.56 16.38 -1.39
C ARG A 185 3.39 16.95 -2.53
#